data_AF-A0A973NP06-F1
#
_entry.id   AF-A0A973NP06-F1
#
_cell.length_a   1.000
_cell.length_b   1.000
_cell.length_c   1.000
_cell.angle_alpha   90.00
_cell.angle_beta   90.00
_cell.angle_gamma   90.00
#
_symmetry.space_group_name_H-M   'P 1'
#
loop_
_entity.id
_entity.type
_entity.pdbx_description
1 polymer ?
#
loop_
_entity_poly.entity_id
_entity_poly.type
_entity_poly.pdbx_seq_one_letter_code
_entity_poly.pdbx_strand_id
1 'polypeptide(L)'
;MRSLRARLFLLLISATIAVWSAAAVWTFFSTRADVQRVLDRRLVEAAGMVASLVQNSGGGMSRPAPSSVPGRPPAADYSRQLSCQIWTLDWRLVGRSASAPLAPLARGRPGFSERTIGGEPWRVYTLIEPKSGLRILVGDNLRVRRNLVSDVLTGLLLPALVGLMALGVLIWSAIGRGLVSVRSVARELAGRAADETGPLRASCPDQEVRPLIDALNGLFARLEMLRANERHFIASAAHELQTPLAGLKAHAQIALAAPDALVRERSLRSIQASVDRTSRLVQQLLDLSREEAEGSGRSCRWSRLDRALDAVADEFAHMLDRQQV
;
A
#
# COMPACT_ATOMS: atom_id res chain seq x y z
N MET A 1 14.78 12.49 -0.48
CA MET A 1 13.56 12.20 0.32
C MET A 1 12.54 11.50 -0.57
N ARG A 2 12.09 10.28 -0.25
CA ARG A 2 11.12 9.53 -1.09
C ARG A 2 9.69 9.93 -0.72
N SER A 3 8.91 10.43 -1.69
CA SER A 3 7.51 10.80 -1.49
C SER A 3 6.67 9.61 -1.02
N LEU A 4 5.84 9.80 0.02
CA LEU A 4 4.90 8.77 0.51
C LEU A 4 4.00 8.25 -0.64
N ARG A 5 3.58 9.14 -1.54
CA ARG A 5 2.81 8.80 -2.75
C ARG A 5 3.54 7.79 -3.62
N ALA A 6 4.82 8.03 -3.88
CA ALA A 6 5.64 7.13 -4.70
C ALA A 6 5.85 5.78 -4.02
N ARG A 7 6.06 5.76 -2.70
CA ARG A 7 6.20 4.52 -1.93
C ARG A 7 4.92 3.68 -1.96
N LEU A 8 3.76 4.28 -1.71
CA LEU A 8 2.47 3.59 -1.75
C LEU A 8 2.13 3.08 -3.15
N PHE A 9 2.36 3.90 -4.17
CA PHE A 9 2.19 3.49 -5.56
C PHE A 9 3.07 2.30 -5.93
N LEU A 10 4.37 2.36 -5.60
CA LEU A 10 5.30 1.26 -5.87
C LEU A 10 4.93 -0.03 -5.14
N LEU A 11 4.45 0.06 -3.89
CA LEU A 11 4.03 -1.11 -3.12
C LEU A 11 2.75 -1.73 -3.68
N LEU A 12 1.75 -0.92 -4.01
CA LEU A 12 0.49 -1.42 -4.57
C LEU A 12 0.66 -2.00 -5.98
N ILE A 13 1.45 -1.34 -6.83
CA ILE A 13 1.68 -1.83 -8.18
C ILE A 13 2.56 -3.08 -8.18
N SER A 14 3.57 -3.17 -7.30
CA SER A 14 4.39 -4.38 -7.18
C SER A 14 3.58 -5.56 -6.65
N ALA A 15 2.71 -5.35 -5.66
CA ALA A 15 1.81 -6.38 -5.14
C ALA A 15 0.84 -6.86 -6.24
N THR A 16 0.28 -5.93 -7.01
CA THR A 16 -0.63 -6.26 -8.12
C THR A 16 0.09 -7.03 -9.22
N ILE A 17 1.28 -6.58 -9.64
CA ILE A 17 2.13 -7.28 -10.62
C ILE A 17 2.48 -8.68 -10.11
N ALA A 18 2.83 -8.83 -8.83
CA ALA A 18 3.14 -10.12 -8.24
C ALA A 18 1.94 -11.08 -8.31
N VAL A 19 0.74 -10.63 -7.91
CA VAL A 19 -0.49 -11.44 -7.97
C VAL A 19 -0.84 -11.81 -9.42
N TRP A 20 -0.80 -10.86 -10.34
CA TRP A 20 -1.09 -11.11 -11.76
C TRP A 20 -0.07 -12.04 -12.40
N SER A 21 1.21 -11.90 -12.06
CA SER A 21 2.26 -12.79 -12.56
C SER A 21 2.10 -14.21 -12.05
N ALA A 22 1.77 -14.38 -10.77
CA ALA A 22 1.49 -15.70 -10.18
C ALA A 22 0.29 -16.37 -10.85
N ALA A 23 -0.81 -15.62 -11.05
CA ALA A 23 -1.98 -16.12 -11.77
C ALA A 23 -1.66 -16.49 -13.22
N ALA A 24 -0.90 -15.67 -13.94
CA ALA A 24 -0.51 -15.94 -15.33
C ALA A 24 0.38 -17.19 -15.43
N VAL A 25 1.37 -17.32 -14.54
CA VAL A 25 2.25 -18.50 -14.45
C VAL A 25 1.43 -19.75 -14.13
N TRP A 26 0.53 -19.68 -13.15
CA TRP A 26 -0.37 -20.78 -12.80
C TRP A 26 -1.21 -21.23 -13.99
N THR A 27 -1.92 -20.30 -14.64
CA THR A 27 -2.76 -20.58 -15.81
C THR A 27 -1.96 -21.17 -16.96
N PHE A 28 -0.74 -20.68 -17.19
CA PHE A 28 0.13 -21.21 -18.23
C PHE A 28 0.53 -22.67 -17.99
N PHE A 29 0.91 -23.01 -16.74
CA PHE A 29 1.28 -24.38 -16.38
C PHE A 29 0.07 -25.33 -16.36
N SER A 30 -1.06 -24.91 -15.79
CA SER A 30 -2.29 -25.73 -15.72
C SER A 30 -2.83 -26.02 -17.12
N THR A 31 -2.95 -25.00 -17.97
CA THR A 31 -3.49 -25.13 -19.33
C THR A 31 -2.61 -26.04 -20.20
N ARG A 32 -1.27 -25.95 -20.07
CA ARG A 32 -0.36 -26.81 -20.84
C ARG A 32 -0.54 -28.29 -20.53
N ALA A 33 -0.69 -28.63 -19.26
CA ALA A 33 -0.88 -30.02 -18.81
C ALA A 33 -2.22 -30.60 -19.28
N ASP A 34 -3.28 -29.80 -19.25
CA ASP A 34 -4.62 -30.23 -19.68
C ASP A 34 -4.71 -30.38 -21.21
N VAL A 35 -4.14 -29.43 -21.95
CA VAL A 35 -4.13 -29.48 -23.42
C VAL A 35 -3.33 -30.68 -23.93
N GLN A 36 -2.20 -31.05 -23.30
CA GLN A 36 -1.45 -32.24 -23.69
C GLN A 36 -2.28 -33.52 -23.51
N ARG A 37 -2.98 -33.67 -22.38
CA ARG A 37 -3.79 -34.85 -22.10
C ARG A 37 -4.95 -35.02 -23.09
N VAL A 38 -5.61 -33.93 -23.47
CA VAL A 38 -6.71 -33.96 -24.45
C VAL A 38 -6.21 -34.30 -25.85
N LEU A 39 -5.07 -33.74 -26.27
CA LEU A 39 -4.51 -34.00 -27.60
C LEU A 39 -3.98 -35.43 -27.73
N ASP A 40 -3.32 -35.95 -26.69
CA ASP A 40 -2.80 -37.32 -26.69
C ASP A 40 -3.93 -38.36 -26.76
N ARG A 41 -5.06 -38.11 -26.07
CA ARG A 41 -6.26 -38.97 -26.19
C ARG A 41 -6.79 -39.03 -27.62
N ARG A 42 -6.82 -37.90 -28.34
CA ARG A 42 -7.26 -37.87 -29.75
C ARG A 42 -6.37 -38.71 -30.66
N LEU A 43 -5.07 -38.76 -30.42
CA LEU A 43 -4.15 -39.59 -31.22
C LEU A 43 -4.41 -41.09 -31.02
N VAL A 44 -4.67 -41.50 -29.78
CA VAL A 44 -5.00 -42.89 -29.43
C VAL A 44 -6.35 -43.30 -30.04
N GLU A 45 -7.38 -42.47 -29.89
CA GLU A 45 -8.71 -42.72 -30.45
C GLU A 45 -8.68 -42.80 -31.97
N ALA A 46 -7.97 -41.88 -32.64
CA ALA A 46 -7.81 -41.90 -34.09
C ALA A 46 -7.06 -43.14 -34.59
N ALA A 47 -5.99 -43.55 -33.91
CA ALA A 47 -5.26 -44.77 -34.26
C ALA A 47 -6.12 -46.03 -34.07
N GLY A 48 -6.92 -46.08 -32.99
CA GLY A 48 -7.87 -47.17 -32.74
C GLY A 48 -8.98 -47.27 -33.80
N MET A 49 -9.54 -46.13 -34.24
CA MET A 49 -10.53 -46.09 -35.33
C MET A 49 -9.93 -46.58 -36.66
N VAL A 50 -8.69 -46.21 -36.97
CA VAL A 50 -8.01 -46.71 -38.18
C VAL A 50 -7.72 -48.21 -38.05
N ALA A 51 -7.33 -48.68 -36.87
CA ALA A 51 -7.09 -50.10 -36.62
C ALA A 51 -8.35 -50.95 -36.80
N SER A 52 -9.49 -50.49 -36.27
CA SER A 52 -10.77 -51.22 -36.43
C SER A 52 -11.22 -51.28 -37.90
N LEU A 53 -11.04 -50.21 -38.66
CA LEU A 53 -11.30 -50.20 -40.11
C LEU A 53 -10.42 -51.20 -40.86
N VAL A 54 -9.13 -51.22 -40.54
CA VAL A 54 -8.16 -52.14 -41.16
C VAL A 54 -8.47 -53.61 -40.81
N GLN A 55 -8.87 -53.89 -39.56
CA GLN A 55 -9.29 -55.23 -39.13
C GLN A 55 -10.54 -55.70 -39.90
N ASN A 56 -11.54 -54.82 -40.06
CA ASN A 56 -12.78 -55.15 -40.77
C ASN A 56 -12.59 -55.28 -42.29
N SER A 57 -11.55 -54.66 -42.85
CA SER A 57 -11.26 -54.68 -44.29
C SER A 57 -10.48 -55.92 -44.75
N GLY A 58 -10.22 -56.89 -43.86
CA GLY A 58 -9.75 -58.23 -44.23
C GLY A 58 -8.46 -58.26 -45.06
N GLY A 59 -7.45 -57.46 -44.70
CA GLY A 59 -6.09 -57.54 -45.28
C GLY A 59 -5.95 -57.13 -46.76
N GLY A 60 -7.04 -56.76 -47.44
CA GLY A 60 -7.05 -56.43 -48.87
C GLY A 60 -6.94 -54.93 -49.17
N MET A 61 -6.00 -54.21 -48.57
CA MET A 61 -5.75 -52.80 -48.95
C MET A 61 -4.75 -52.73 -50.10
N SER A 62 -5.09 -53.31 -51.25
CA SER A 62 -4.23 -53.33 -52.44
C SER A 62 -4.41 -52.05 -53.26
N ARG A 63 -3.34 -51.23 -53.22
CA ARG A 63 -3.05 -49.98 -53.95
C ARG A 63 -3.54 -48.69 -53.27
N PRO A 64 -2.66 -47.68 -53.15
CA PRO A 64 -3.09 -46.32 -52.81
C PRO A 64 -3.92 -45.79 -53.99
N ALA A 65 -5.24 -45.66 -53.80
CA ALA A 65 -6.06 -44.90 -54.72
C ALA A 65 -5.65 -43.41 -54.64
N PRO A 66 -5.35 -42.72 -55.76
CA PRO A 66 -5.16 -41.28 -55.75
C PRO A 66 -6.51 -40.62 -55.46
N SER A 67 -6.75 -40.31 -54.18
CA SER A 67 -7.95 -39.58 -53.75
C SER A 67 -7.76 -38.07 -54.00
N SER A 68 -7.78 -37.68 -55.27
CA SER A 68 -8.21 -36.33 -55.65
C SER A 68 -9.66 -36.42 -56.11
N VAL A 69 -10.61 -36.27 -55.17
CA VAL A 69 -12.01 -35.99 -55.52
C VAL A 69 -12.06 -34.51 -55.92
N PRO A 70 -12.28 -34.16 -57.20
CA PRO A 70 -12.36 -32.77 -57.61
C PRO A 70 -13.67 -32.17 -57.06
N GLY A 71 -13.59 -31.02 -56.39
CA GLY A 71 -14.79 -30.25 -56.04
C GLY A 71 -15.22 -30.25 -54.56
N ARG A 72 -14.44 -30.81 -53.63
CA ARG A 72 -14.67 -30.50 -52.21
C ARG A 72 -14.08 -29.11 -51.91
N PRO A 73 -14.88 -28.10 -51.53
CA PRO A 73 -14.33 -26.82 -51.11
C PRO A 73 -13.36 -27.06 -49.94
N PRO A 74 -12.25 -26.31 -49.85
CA PRO A 74 -11.35 -26.41 -48.72
C PRO A 74 -12.19 -26.20 -47.46
N ALA A 75 -12.29 -27.25 -46.63
CA ALA A 75 -12.97 -27.13 -45.35
C ALA A 75 -12.25 -26.01 -44.59
N ALA A 76 -12.95 -24.92 -44.34
CA ALA A 76 -12.41 -23.72 -43.75
C ALA A 76 -11.56 -24.04 -42.52
N ASP A 77 -10.26 -23.79 -42.66
CA ASP A 77 -9.14 -23.51 -41.72
C ASP A 77 -9.10 -24.00 -40.25
N TYR A 78 -10.07 -24.77 -39.76
CA TYR A 78 -10.09 -25.32 -38.39
C TYR A 78 -10.08 -26.84 -38.34
N SER A 79 -10.03 -27.53 -39.49
CA SER A 79 -9.90 -28.99 -39.58
C SER A 79 -8.44 -29.44 -39.52
N ARG A 80 -7.87 -29.31 -38.32
CA ARG A 80 -6.91 -30.22 -37.67
C ARG A 80 -6.68 -31.53 -38.44
N GLN A 81 -5.72 -31.52 -39.37
CA GLN A 81 -5.35 -32.69 -40.15
C GLN A 81 -4.40 -33.58 -39.34
N LEU A 82 -4.97 -34.49 -38.56
CA LEU A 82 -4.23 -35.64 -38.06
C LEU A 82 -3.65 -36.38 -39.25
N SER A 83 -2.32 -36.50 -39.27
CA SER A 83 -1.62 -37.16 -40.38
C SER A 83 -1.49 -38.64 -40.06
N CYS A 84 -2.17 -39.47 -40.85
CA CYS A 84 -2.15 -40.92 -40.72
C CYS A 84 -1.24 -41.55 -41.78
N GLN A 85 -0.44 -42.53 -41.37
CA GLN A 85 0.30 -43.45 -42.25
C GLN A 85 0.11 -44.88 -41.78
N ILE A 86 -0.04 -45.80 -42.73
CA ILE A 86 -0.15 -47.23 -42.49
C ILE A 86 1.04 -47.90 -43.19
N TRP A 87 1.83 -48.63 -42.42
CA TRP A 87 3.02 -49.34 -42.89
C TRP A 87 2.87 -50.83 -42.59
N THR A 88 3.48 -51.69 -43.40
CA THR A 88 3.70 -53.08 -43.01
C THR A 88 4.79 -53.18 -41.93
N LEU A 89 4.88 -54.33 -41.25
CA LEU A 89 5.98 -54.62 -40.33
C LEU A 89 7.37 -54.49 -40.99
N ASP A 90 7.46 -54.73 -42.31
CA ASP A 90 8.67 -54.59 -43.14
C ASP A 90 8.93 -53.16 -43.64
N TRP A 91 8.25 -52.15 -43.07
CA TRP A 91 8.37 -50.75 -43.49
C TRP A 91 8.03 -50.50 -44.96
N ARG A 92 7.03 -51.20 -45.51
CA ARG A 92 6.43 -50.85 -46.81
C ARG A 92 5.19 -49.98 -46.56
N LEU A 93 5.10 -48.84 -47.22
CA LEU A 93 3.98 -47.92 -47.07
C LEU A 93 2.73 -48.51 -47.75
N VAL A 94 1.68 -48.74 -46.98
CA VAL A 94 0.40 -49.29 -47.43
C VAL A 94 -0.59 -48.18 -47.78
N GLY A 95 -0.63 -47.12 -46.97
CA GLY A 95 -1.52 -45.98 -47.19
C GLY A 95 -1.10 -44.76 -46.39
N ARG A 96 -1.48 -43.57 -46.87
CA ARG A 96 -1.25 -42.30 -46.17
C ARG A 96 -2.38 -41.32 -46.40
N SER A 97 -2.60 -40.46 -45.42
CA SER A 97 -3.39 -39.24 -45.57
C SER A 97 -2.68 -38.20 -46.45
N ALA A 98 -3.44 -37.32 -47.10
CA ALA A 98 -2.91 -36.29 -48.00
C ALA A 98 -1.94 -35.30 -47.31
N SER A 99 -2.14 -35.06 -46.02
CA SER A 99 -1.32 -34.17 -45.19
C SER A 99 -0.07 -34.83 -44.60
N ALA A 100 0.11 -36.16 -44.76
CA ALA A 100 1.23 -36.88 -44.16
C ALA A 100 2.51 -36.78 -45.03
N PRO A 101 3.69 -36.54 -44.40
CA PRO A 101 4.98 -36.59 -45.09
C PRO A 101 5.23 -37.92 -45.79
N LEU A 102 6.15 -37.96 -46.75
CA LEU A 102 6.60 -39.21 -47.39
C LEU A 102 7.53 -40.02 -46.47
N ALA A 103 8.26 -39.34 -45.58
CA ALA A 103 9.08 -40.00 -44.57
C ALA A 103 8.20 -40.66 -43.50
N PRO A 104 8.59 -41.82 -42.95
CA PRO A 104 7.85 -42.47 -41.86
C PRO A 104 7.76 -41.54 -40.66
N LEU A 105 6.57 -41.34 -40.10
CA LEU A 105 6.32 -40.43 -38.97
C LEU A 105 7.07 -40.85 -37.68
N ALA A 106 7.27 -42.15 -37.49
CA ALA A 106 8.02 -42.75 -36.39
C ALA A 106 8.87 -43.91 -36.92
N ARG A 107 9.94 -44.27 -36.22
CA ARG A 107 10.86 -45.37 -36.60
C ARG A 107 11.05 -46.41 -35.49
N GLY A 108 10.21 -46.36 -34.45
CA GLY A 108 10.47 -47.04 -33.17
C GLY A 108 9.36 -47.99 -32.69
N ARG A 109 9.34 -48.16 -31.37
CA ARG A 109 8.43 -49.01 -30.60
C ARG A 109 6.99 -48.46 -30.62
N PRO A 110 5.97 -49.30 -30.37
CA PRO A 110 4.60 -48.83 -30.19
C PRO A 110 4.49 -47.83 -29.02
N GLY A 111 3.55 -46.89 -29.11
CA GLY A 111 3.33 -45.81 -28.14
C GLY A 111 3.62 -44.41 -28.70
N PHE A 112 3.72 -43.43 -27.80
CA PHE A 112 4.01 -42.04 -28.16
C PHE A 112 5.49 -41.83 -28.44
N SER A 113 5.79 -41.12 -29.53
CA SER A 113 7.13 -40.70 -29.89
C SER A 113 7.11 -39.29 -30.46
N GLU A 114 8.21 -38.56 -30.33
CA GLU A 114 8.39 -37.26 -30.95
C GLU A 114 9.50 -37.33 -31.99
N ARG A 115 9.27 -36.69 -33.14
CA ARG A 115 10.24 -36.67 -34.22
C ARG A 115 10.16 -35.38 -35.02
N THR A 116 11.32 -34.86 -35.38
CA THR A 116 11.41 -33.72 -36.31
C THR A 116 11.54 -34.22 -37.74
N ILE A 117 10.64 -33.81 -38.63
CA ILE A 117 10.62 -34.17 -40.05
C ILE A 117 10.52 -32.87 -40.85
N GLY A 118 11.47 -32.61 -41.75
CA GLY A 118 11.48 -31.37 -42.54
C GLY A 118 11.63 -30.09 -41.70
N GLY A 119 12.24 -30.17 -40.51
CA GLY A 119 12.38 -29.04 -39.58
C GLY A 119 11.14 -28.75 -38.71
N GLU A 120 10.09 -29.56 -38.82
CA GLU A 120 8.88 -29.47 -38.01
C GLU A 120 8.81 -30.60 -36.99
N PRO A 121 8.54 -30.33 -35.70
CA PRO A 121 8.38 -31.35 -34.69
C PRO A 121 6.98 -31.97 -34.74
N TRP A 122 6.93 -33.29 -34.74
CA TRP A 122 5.72 -34.10 -34.77
C TRP A 122 5.61 -34.93 -33.49
N ARG A 123 4.40 -35.04 -32.94
CA ARG A 123 4.06 -36.00 -31.90
C ARG A 123 3.23 -37.11 -32.52
N VAL A 124 3.68 -38.35 -32.39
CA VAL A 124 3.17 -39.49 -33.15
C VAL A 124 2.83 -40.62 -32.21
N TYR A 125 1.63 -41.16 -32.34
CA TYR A 125 1.23 -42.41 -31.68
C TYR A 125 1.35 -43.57 -32.68
N THR A 126 2.12 -44.59 -32.30
CA THR A 126 2.33 -45.79 -33.10
C THR A 126 1.56 -46.96 -32.49
N LEU A 127 0.63 -47.52 -33.25
CA LEU A 127 -0.11 -48.73 -32.90
C LEU A 127 0.32 -49.88 -33.82
N ILE A 128 0.61 -51.04 -33.25
CA ILE A 128 0.93 -52.25 -34.01
C ILE A 128 -0.26 -53.20 -33.86
N GLU A 129 -0.87 -53.57 -34.98
CA GLU A 129 -1.98 -54.52 -35.01
C GLU A 129 -1.42 -55.93 -35.29
N PRO A 130 -1.37 -56.82 -34.28
CA PRO A 130 -0.71 -58.12 -34.41
C PRO A 130 -1.43 -59.06 -35.38
N LYS A 131 -2.75 -58.91 -35.56
CA LYS A 131 -3.54 -59.79 -36.44
C LYS A 131 -3.35 -59.50 -37.93
N SER A 132 -3.13 -58.24 -38.30
CA SER A 132 -2.98 -57.82 -39.70
C SER A 132 -1.53 -57.58 -40.11
N GLY A 133 -0.57 -57.58 -39.17
CA GLY A 133 0.83 -57.31 -39.47
C GLY A 133 1.09 -55.87 -39.93
N LEU A 134 0.23 -54.95 -39.50
CA LEU A 134 0.26 -53.55 -39.91
C LEU A 134 0.61 -52.63 -38.73
N ARG A 135 1.32 -51.56 -39.04
CA ARG A 135 1.73 -50.50 -38.14
C ARG A 135 1.05 -49.20 -38.55
N ILE A 136 0.25 -48.65 -37.65
CA ILE A 136 -0.52 -47.43 -37.86
C ILE A 136 0.18 -46.30 -37.09
N LEU A 137 0.50 -45.22 -37.79
CA LEU A 137 1.13 -44.04 -37.24
C LEU A 137 0.18 -42.87 -37.42
N VAL A 138 -0.23 -42.26 -36.32
CA VAL A 138 -1.04 -41.04 -36.33
C VAL A 138 -0.23 -39.93 -35.67
N GLY A 139 0.02 -38.85 -36.41
CA GLY A 139 0.84 -37.73 -35.96
C GLY A 139 0.13 -36.39 -36.04
N ASP A 140 0.46 -35.52 -35.08
CA ASP A 140 0.06 -34.10 -35.07
C ASP A 140 1.30 -33.20 -35.07
N ASN A 141 1.19 -32.04 -35.73
CA ASN A 141 2.29 -31.10 -35.93
C ASN A 141 2.36 -30.11 -34.76
N LEU A 142 3.43 -30.19 -33.97
CA LEU A 142 3.66 -29.35 -32.80
C LEU A 142 4.00 -27.90 -33.17
N ARG A 143 4.36 -27.59 -34.42
CA ARG A 143 4.55 -26.20 -34.88
C ARG A 143 3.22 -25.50 -35.09
N VAL A 144 2.24 -26.16 -35.71
CA VAL A 144 0.85 -25.65 -35.79
C VAL A 144 0.34 -25.36 -34.38
N ARG A 145 0.54 -26.30 -33.44
CA ARG A 145 0.20 -26.13 -32.01
C ARG A 145 0.88 -24.93 -31.32
N ARG A 146 2.12 -24.58 -31.68
CA ARG A 146 2.86 -23.45 -31.08
C ARG A 146 2.35 -22.09 -31.54
N ASN A 147 1.83 -21.98 -32.76
CA ASN A 147 1.22 -20.73 -33.23
C ASN A 147 -0.06 -20.42 -32.44
N LEU A 148 -0.86 -21.43 -32.07
CA LEU A 148 -2.00 -21.25 -31.15
C LEU A 148 -1.55 -20.73 -29.78
N VAL A 149 -0.43 -21.22 -29.24
CA VAL A 149 0.08 -20.74 -27.96
C VAL A 149 0.49 -19.27 -28.07
N SER A 150 1.09 -18.85 -29.19
CA SER A 150 1.47 -17.46 -29.43
C SER A 150 0.24 -16.55 -29.54
N ASP A 151 -0.79 -16.96 -30.30
CA ASP A 151 -2.02 -16.17 -30.49
C ASP A 151 -2.86 -16.07 -29.21
N VAL A 152 -2.90 -17.15 -28.42
CA VAL A 152 -3.52 -17.12 -27.09
C VAL A 152 -2.70 -16.25 -26.13
N LEU A 153 -1.36 -16.30 -26.21
CA LEU A 153 -0.50 -15.43 -25.41
C LEU A 153 -0.70 -13.96 -25.77
N THR A 154 -0.72 -13.59 -27.05
CA THR A 154 -0.97 -12.19 -27.45
C THR A 154 -2.38 -11.75 -27.12
N GLY A 155 -3.37 -12.63 -27.34
CA GLY A 155 -4.77 -12.39 -26.98
C GLY A 155 -5.00 -12.21 -25.47
N LEU A 156 -4.14 -12.76 -24.60
CA LEU A 156 -4.23 -12.60 -23.15
C LEU A 156 -3.31 -11.52 -22.59
N LEU A 157 -2.07 -11.44 -23.08
CA LEU A 157 -1.05 -10.51 -22.59
C LEU A 157 -1.35 -9.07 -23.00
N LEU A 158 -1.87 -8.84 -24.22
CA LEU A 158 -2.15 -7.48 -24.69
C LEU A 158 -3.27 -6.82 -23.87
N PRO A 159 -4.45 -7.45 -23.66
CA PRO A 159 -5.47 -6.89 -22.77
C PRO A 159 -5.01 -6.81 -21.31
N ALA A 160 -4.22 -7.78 -20.83
CA ALA A 160 -3.68 -7.75 -19.47
C ALA A 160 -2.74 -6.55 -19.26
N LEU A 161 -1.87 -6.26 -20.22
CA LEU A 161 -0.95 -5.12 -20.16
C LEU A 161 -1.72 -3.79 -20.18
N VAL A 162 -2.71 -3.66 -21.07
CA VAL A 162 -3.59 -2.48 -21.12
C VAL A 162 -4.35 -2.31 -19.81
N GLY A 163 -4.90 -3.39 -19.25
CA GLY A 163 -5.57 -3.40 -17.96
C GLY A 163 -4.65 -2.99 -16.81
N LEU A 164 -3.41 -3.48 -16.80
CA LEU A 164 -2.41 -3.11 -15.79
C LEU A 164 -2.01 -1.64 -15.88
N MET A 165 -1.85 -1.10 -17.09
CA MET A 165 -1.58 0.32 -17.30
C MET A 165 -2.75 1.19 -16.83
N ALA A 166 -3.98 0.84 -17.19
CA ALA A 166 -5.19 1.53 -16.73
C ALA A 166 -5.31 1.50 -15.20
N LEU A 167 -5.06 0.34 -14.59
CA LEU A 167 -5.07 0.18 -13.14
C LEU A 167 -3.98 1.02 -12.46
N GLY A 168 -2.78 1.08 -13.04
CA GLY A 168 -1.70 1.95 -12.56
C GLY A 168 -2.12 3.42 -12.55
N VAL A 169 -2.74 3.90 -13.62
CA VAL A 169 -3.28 5.27 -13.70
C VAL A 169 -4.37 5.50 -12.65
N LEU A 170 -5.28 4.54 -12.45
CA LEU A 170 -6.34 4.61 -11.44
C LEU A 170 -5.76 4.67 -10.03
N ILE A 171 -4.81 3.80 -9.69
CA ILE A 171 -4.13 3.80 -8.38
C ILE A 171 -3.41 5.13 -8.16
N TRP A 172 -2.67 5.61 -9.16
CA TRP A 172 -1.98 6.90 -9.08
C TRP A 172 -2.94 8.06 -8.83
N SER A 173 -4.09 8.07 -9.52
CA SER A 173 -5.14 9.08 -9.33
C SER A 173 -5.81 8.95 -7.95
N ALA A 174 -6.10 7.73 -7.50
CA ALA A 174 -6.75 7.47 -6.21
C ALA A 174 -5.89 7.91 -5.03
N ILE A 175 -4.61 7.48 -4.99
CA ILE A 175 -3.64 7.94 -3.98
C ILE A 175 -3.49 9.46 -4.05
N GLY A 176 -3.47 10.01 -5.27
CA GLY A 176 -3.37 11.45 -5.47
C GLY A 176 -4.51 12.23 -4.84
N ARG A 177 -5.76 11.78 -5.04
CA ARG A 177 -6.96 12.36 -4.44
C ARG A 177 -7.01 12.16 -2.93
N GLY A 178 -6.70 10.95 -2.44
CA GLY A 178 -6.73 10.64 -1.00
C GLY A 178 -5.70 11.40 -0.16
N LEU A 179 -4.63 11.92 -0.77
CA LEU A 179 -3.62 12.73 -0.08
C LEU A 179 -3.86 14.25 -0.22
N VAL A 180 -4.93 14.69 -0.88
CA VAL A 180 -5.22 16.13 -1.07
C VAL A 180 -5.49 16.81 0.27
N SER A 181 -6.31 16.19 1.12
CA SER A 181 -6.69 16.69 2.46
C SER A 181 -5.48 16.88 3.37
N VAL A 182 -4.58 15.90 3.42
CA VAL A 182 -3.34 16.01 4.20
C VAL A 182 -2.46 17.15 3.69
N ARG A 183 -2.37 17.32 2.36
CA ARG A 183 -1.61 18.42 1.76
C ARG A 183 -2.26 19.79 1.93
N SER A 184 -3.59 19.88 2.06
CA SER A 184 -4.25 21.15 2.38
C SER A 184 -3.98 21.55 3.82
N VAL A 185 -4.13 20.62 4.77
CA VAL A 185 -3.81 20.87 6.19
C VAL A 185 -2.34 21.26 6.35
N ALA A 186 -1.42 20.55 5.70
CA ALA A 186 0.01 20.88 5.77
C ALA A 186 0.34 22.27 5.18
N ARG A 187 -0.35 22.69 4.10
CA ARG A 187 -0.18 24.03 3.52
C ARG A 187 -0.77 25.13 4.41
N GLU A 188 -1.95 24.89 4.99
CA GLU A 188 -2.58 25.82 5.94
C GLU A 188 -1.69 26.02 7.16
N LEU A 189 -1.09 24.94 7.67
CA LEU A 189 -0.16 24.99 8.79
C LEU A 189 1.15 25.71 8.44
N ALA A 190 1.72 25.46 7.25
CA ALA A 190 2.97 26.08 6.81
C ALA A 190 2.83 27.58 6.49
N GLY A 191 1.64 28.04 6.11
CA GLY A 191 1.35 29.44 5.83
C GLY A 191 1.01 30.28 7.06
N ARG A 192 0.91 29.66 8.24
CA ARG A 192 0.42 30.31 9.46
C ARG A 192 1.55 31.02 10.20
N ALA A 193 1.30 32.27 10.60
CA ALA A 193 2.24 33.02 11.45
C ALA A 193 2.28 32.42 12.87
N ALA A 194 3.42 32.53 13.55
CA ALA A 194 3.63 31.98 14.91
C ALA A 194 2.67 32.54 15.98
N ASP A 195 2.02 33.66 15.68
CA ASP A 195 1.08 34.35 16.57
C ASP A 195 -0.39 34.08 16.23
N GLU A 196 -0.67 33.40 15.12
CA GLU A 196 -2.02 33.03 14.72
C GLU A 196 -2.41 31.66 15.26
N THR A 197 -3.24 31.65 16.29
CA THR A 197 -3.64 30.45 17.03
C THR A 197 -5.10 30.04 16.82
N GLY A 198 -5.82 30.70 15.90
CA GLY A 198 -7.21 30.34 15.60
C GLY A 198 -7.38 28.86 15.20
N PRO A 199 -8.59 28.30 15.21
CA PRO A 199 -8.80 26.92 14.78
C PRO A 199 -8.41 26.73 13.31
N LEU A 200 -7.84 25.57 12.98
CA LEU A 200 -7.71 25.11 11.60
C LEU A 200 -9.11 24.94 11.02
N ARG A 201 -9.39 25.67 9.94
CA ARG A 201 -10.73 25.69 9.31
C ARG A 201 -10.89 24.63 8.24
N ALA A 202 -9.86 23.82 8.01
CA ALA A 202 -9.85 22.76 7.03
C ALA A 202 -11.12 21.92 7.14
N SER A 203 -12.08 22.18 6.25
CA SER A 203 -13.25 21.35 6.02
C SER A 203 -12.77 20.09 5.33
N CYS A 204 -12.13 19.19 6.08
CA CYS A 204 -11.65 17.93 5.58
C CYS A 204 -12.81 16.93 5.58
N PRO A 205 -13.25 16.44 4.41
CA PRO A 205 -14.28 15.42 4.33
C PRO A 205 -13.79 14.07 4.90
N ASP A 206 -12.47 13.83 4.95
CA ASP A 206 -11.90 12.54 5.30
C ASP A 206 -11.92 12.28 6.82
N GLN A 207 -12.64 11.24 7.23
CA GLN A 207 -12.80 10.84 8.63
C GLN A 207 -11.47 10.47 9.30
N GLU A 208 -10.50 9.95 8.54
CA GLU A 208 -9.18 9.54 9.04
C GLU A 208 -8.29 10.72 9.46
N VAL A 209 -8.50 11.92 8.88
CA VAL A 209 -7.67 13.11 9.16
C VAL A 209 -8.27 13.96 10.28
N ARG A 210 -9.57 13.82 10.57
CA ARG A 210 -10.27 14.60 11.60
C ARG A 210 -9.62 14.52 12.99
N PRO A 211 -9.26 13.34 13.53
CA PRO A 211 -8.66 13.26 14.87
C PRO A 211 -7.35 14.04 14.99
N LEU A 212 -6.57 14.10 13.91
CA LEU A 212 -5.33 14.89 13.87
C LEU A 212 -5.62 16.39 13.91
N ILE A 213 -6.63 16.85 13.17
CA ILE A 213 -7.06 18.26 13.17
C ILE A 213 -7.59 18.64 14.56
N ASP A 214 -8.41 17.78 15.17
CA ASP A 214 -8.97 18.02 16.50
C ASP A 214 -7.87 18.10 17.56
N ALA A 215 -6.86 17.21 17.50
CA ALA A 215 -5.71 17.26 18.39
C ALA A 215 -4.88 18.55 18.22
N LEU A 216 -4.66 18.99 16.96
CA LEU A 216 -3.96 20.24 16.68
C LEU A 216 -4.75 21.46 17.19
N ASN A 217 -6.06 21.50 16.95
CA ASN A 217 -6.93 22.57 17.46
C ASN A 217 -6.96 22.60 18.99
N GLY A 218 -7.00 21.43 19.64
CA GLY A 218 -6.89 21.33 21.09
C GLY A 218 -5.56 21.87 21.62
N LEU A 219 -4.45 21.61 20.92
CA LEU A 219 -3.14 22.17 21.27
C LEU A 219 -3.12 23.70 21.10
N PHE A 220 -3.64 24.22 19.99
CA PHE A 220 -3.71 25.66 19.76
C PHE A 220 -4.56 26.37 20.81
N ALA A 221 -5.71 25.81 21.19
CA ALA A 221 -6.54 26.36 22.26
C ALA A 221 -5.81 26.42 23.60
N ARG A 222 -5.00 25.40 23.94
CA ARG A 222 -4.17 25.42 25.16
C ARG A 222 -3.08 26.48 25.09
N LEU A 223 -2.45 26.64 23.94
CA LEU A 223 -1.44 27.68 23.72
C LEU A 223 -2.04 29.09 23.83
N GLU A 224 -3.25 29.31 23.33
CA GLU A 224 -3.98 30.57 23.51
C GLU A 224 -4.23 30.89 24.98
N MET A 225 -4.72 29.91 25.74
CA MET A 225 -4.97 30.08 27.17
C MET A 225 -3.69 30.42 27.93
N LEU A 226 -2.57 29.74 27.64
CA LEU A 226 -1.28 30.02 28.26
C LEU A 226 -0.78 31.43 27.93
N ARG A 227 -0.83 31.84 26.65
CA ARG A 227 -0.43 33.20 26.24
C ARG A 227 -1.34 34.29 26.82
N ALA A 228 -2.64 34.03 26.93
CA ALA A 228 -3.58 34.97 27.54
C ALA A 228 -3.26 35.17 29.03
N ASN A 229 -2.98 34.08 29.75
CA ASN A 229 -2.59 34.13 31.16
C ASN A 229 -1.26 34.85 31.35
N GLU A 230 -0.26 34.57 30.50
CA GLU A 230 1.04 35.26 30.54
C GLU A 230 0.88 36.78 30.34
N ARG A 231 0.08 37.21 29.35
CA ARG A 231 -0.20 38.63 29.10
C ARG A 231 -0.90 39.29 30.28
N HIS A 232 -1.88 38.60 30.87
CA HIS A 232 -2.60 39.11 32.04
C HIS A 232 -1.67 39.23 33.26
N PHE A 233 -0.83 38.21 33.49
CA PHE A 233 0.17 38.23 34.56
C PHE A 233 1.16 39.38 34.40
N ILE A 234 1.74 39.57 33.21
CA ILE A 234 2.67 40.69 32.94
C ILE A 234 1.99 42.03 33.16
N ALA A 235 0.74 42.21 32.71
CA ALA A 235 -0.01 43.44 32.88
C ALA A 235 -0.27 43.74 34.37
N SER A 236 -0.71 42.73 35.13
CA SER A 236 -0.97 42.86 36.56
C SER A 236 0.31 43.14 37.35
N ALA A 237 1.41 42.42 37.06
CA ALA A 237 2.71 42.65 37.68
C ALA A 237 3.22 44.08 37.42
N ALA A 238 3.07 44.58 36.19
CA ALA A 238 3.46 45.95 35.86
C ALA A 238 2.65 46.99 36.66
N HIS A 239 1.35 46.77 36.83
CA HIS A 239 0.48 47.67 37.59
C HIS A 239 0.81 47.67 39.10
N GLU A 240 0.99 46.49 39.68
CA GLU A 240 1.34 46.32 41.09
C GLU A 240 2.72 46.91 41.43
N LEU A 241 3.66 46.97 40.48
CA LEU A 241 4.96 47.61 40.66
C LEU A 241 4.92 49.14 40.44
N GLN A 242 4.05 49.65 39.58
CA GLN A 242 3.93 51.10 39.33
C GLN A 242 3.44 51.87 40.56
N THR A 243 2.48 51.33 41.30
CA THR A 243 1.89 51.97 42.49
C THR A 243 2.92 52.28 43.60
N PRO A 244 3.73 51.32 44.08
CA PRO A 244 4.74 51.61 45.10
C PRO A 244 5.88 52.49 44.55
N LEU A 245 6.24 52.37 43.26
CA LEU A 245 7.22 53.26 42.64
C LEU A 245 6.74 54.73 42.61
N ALA A 246 5.45 54.96 42.33
CA ALA A 246 4.86 56.30 42.41
C ALA A 246 4.89 56.85 43.83
N GLY A 247 4.56 56.04 44.84
CA GLY A 247 4.66 56.41 46.26
C GLY A 247 6.10 56.74 46.67
N LEU A 248 7.07 55.93 46.24
CA LEU A 248 8.49 56.16 46.50
C LEU A 248 8.96 57.48 45.90
N LYS A 249 8.55 57.78 44.66
CA LYS A 249 8.84 59.07 44.00
C LYS A 249 8.22 60.25 44.76
N ALA A 250 6.97 60.13 45.22
CA ALA A 250 6.30 61.20 45.97
C ALA A 250 7.00 61.48 47.31
N HIS A 251 7.34 60.45 48.09
CA HIS A 251 8.06 60.62 49.35
C HIS A 251 9.49 61.16 49.15
N ALA A 252 10.18 60.77 48.07
CA ALA A 252 11.47 61.35 47.72
C ALA A 252 11.37 62.85 47.43
N GLN A 253 10.33 63.29 46.70
CA GLN A 253 10.08 64.71 46.46
C GLN A 253 9.79 65.49 47.74
N ILE A 254 8.98 64.93 48.65
CA ILE A 254 8.69 65.54 49.96
C ILE A 254 9.98 65.66 50.78
N ALA A 255 10.82 64.61 50.82
CA ALA A 255 12.10 64.65 51.54
C ALA A 255 13.06 65.72 51.00
N LEU A 256 13.14 65.88 49.67
CA LEU A 256 13.98 66.89 49.02
C LEU A 256 13.49 68.33 49.27
N ALA A 257 12.18 68.53 49.34
CA ALA A 257 11.58 69.85 49.52
C ALA A 257 11.39 70.26 51.01
N ALA A 258 11.50 69.32 51.96
CA ALA A 258 11.21 69.57 53.37
C ALA A 258 12.31 70.39 54.07
N PRO A 259 12.01 71.59 54.60
CA PRO A 259 12.95 72.35 55.41
C PRO A 259 13.11 71.77 56.82
N ASP A 260 12.04 71.17 57.38
CA ASP A 260 12.03 70.51 58.69
C ASP A 260 12.72 69.13 58.64
N ALA A 261 13.63 68.89 59.59
CA ALA A 261 14.32 67.62 59.76
C ALA A 261 13.35 66.46 60.05
N LEU A 262 12.29 66.69 60.83
CA LEU A 262 11.33 65.64 61.20
C LEU A 262 10.50 65.17 59.99
N VAL A 263 10.06 66.09 59.12
CA VAL A 263 9.31 65.74 57.89
C VAL A 263 10.19 64.98 56.90
N ARG A 264 11.45 65.37 56.77
CA ARG A 264 12.44 64.69 55.94
C ARG A 264 12.71 63.27 56.42
N GLU A 265 12.89 63.09 57.72
CA GLU A 265 13.11 61.77 58.33
C GLU A 265 11.91 60.85 58.14
N ARG A 266 10.68 61.35 58.37
CA ARG A 266 9.44 60.57 58.09
C ARG A 266 9.37 60.14 56.63
N SER A 267 9.70 61.03 55.71
CA SER A 267 9.68 60.73 54.27
C SER A 267 10.72 59.68 53.88
N LEU A 268 11.93 59.74 54.45
CA LEU A 268 12.96 58.71 54.26
C LEU A 268 12.53 57.34 54.81
N ARG A 269 11.86 57.29 55.97
CA ARG A 269 11.28 56.03 56.49
C ARG A 269 10.17 55.49 55.58
N SER A 270 9.32 56.35 55.01
CA SER A 270 8.31 55.94 54.02
C SER A 270 8.93 55.40 52.73
N ILE A 271 10.05 55.96 52.27
CA ILE A 271 10.82 55.42 51.13
C ILE A 271 11.34 54.02 51.47
N GLN A 272 11.99 53.85 52.62
CA GLN A 272 12.50 52.55 53.07
C GLN A 272 11.39 51.49 53.12
N ALA A 273 10.24 51.83 53.73
CA ALA A 273 9.09 50.92 53.78
C ALA A 273 8.54 50.57 52.38
N SER A 274 8.56 51.52 51.44
CA SER A 274 8.14 51.30 50.05
C SER A 274 9.11 50.38 49.30
N VAL A 275 10.42 50.52 49.53
CA VAL A 275 11.45 49.62 48.99
C VAL A 275 11.25 48.20 49.51
N ASP A 276 11.09 48.02 50.82
CA ASP A 276 10.89 46.70 51.43
C ASP A 276 9.62 46.01 50.90
N ARG A 277 8.55 46.78 50.69
CA ARG A 277 7.30 46.27 50.11
C ARG A 277 7.47 45.85 48.65
N THR A 278 8.16 46.66 47.85
CA THR A 278 8.43 46.35 46.43
C THR A 278 9.35 45.13 46.31
N SER A 279 10.38 45.03 47.15
CA SER A 279 11.29 43.87 47.19
C SER A 279 10.54 42.58 47.51
N ARG A 280 9.60 42.61 48.47
CA ARG A 280 8.74 41.45 48.77
C ARG A 280 7.83 41.07 47.60
N LEU A 281 7.21 42.05 46.93
CA LEU A 281 6.39 41.80 45.74
C LEU A 281 7.20 41.14 44.61
N VAL A 282 8.41 41.63 44.35
CA VAL A 282 9.30 41.02 43.33
C VAL A 282 9.65 39.59 43.71
N GLN A 283 9.95 39.32 44.99
CA GLN A 283 10.24 37.97 45.45
C GLN A 283 9.03 37.03 45.25
N GLN A 284 7.82 37.50 45.61
CA GLN A 284 6.58 36.75 45.39
C GLN A 284 6.31 36.45 43.91
N LEU A 285 6.57 37.40 43.01
CA LEU A 285 6.45 37.19 41.56
C LEU A 285 7.46 36.15 41.04
N LEU A 286 8.70 36.17 41.56
CA LEU A 286 9.73 35.19 41.20
C LEU A 286 9.36 33.78 41.69
N ASP A 287 8.85 33.67 42.91
CA ASP A 287 8.41 32.39 43.48
C ASP A 287 7.24 31.80 42.67
N LEU A 288 6.23 32.62 42.35
CA LEU A 288 5.10 32.18 41.51
C LEU A 288 5.56 31.75 40.10
N SER A 289 6.49 32.50 39.48
CA SER A 289 7.02 32.14 38.16
C SER A 289 7.75 30.79 38.14
N ARG A 290 8.41 30.43 39.25
CA ARG A 290 9.06 29.12 39.41
C ARG A 290 8.05 28.00 39.55
N GLU A 291 7.00 28.22 40.34
CA GLU A 291 5.93 27.23 40.50
C GLU A 291 5.17 26.96 39.20
N GLU A 292 4.89 27.99 38.40
CA GLU A 292 4.25 27.84 37.08
C GLU A 292 5.15 27.07 36.09
N ALA A 293 6.45 27.35 36.08
CA ALA A 293 7.42 26.63 35.24
C ALA A 293 7.50 25.12 35.60
N GLU A 294 7.41 24.78 36.88
CA GLU A 294 7.43 23.39 37.36
C GLU A 294 6.05 22.69 37.28
N GLY A 295 4.95 23.44 37.24
CA GLY A 295 3.57 22.94 37.16
C GLY A 295 3.17 22.38 35.79
N SER A 296 3.85 22.79 34.72
CA SER A 296 3.50 22.50 33.32
C SER A 296 3.59 21.02 32.92
N GLY A 297 4.18 20.15 33.76
CA GLY A 297 4.33 18.71 33.52
C GLY A 297 3.54 17.80 34.47
N ARG A 298 2.80 18.34 35.43
CA ARG A 298 2.05 17.53 36.41
C ARG A 298 0.63 17.30 35.92
N SER A 299 0.35 16.06 35.51
CA SER A 299 -1.02 15.57 35.34
C SER A 299 -1.81 15.90 36.61
N CYS A 300 -2.88 16.70 36.50
CA CYS A 300 -3.80 16.95 37.60
C CYS A 300 -4.35 15.61 38.10
N ARG A 301 -3.70 15.06 39.12
CA ARG A 301 -4.19 13.91 39.84
C ARG A 301 -5.21 14.46 40.83
N TRP A 302 -6.48 14.17 40.59
CA TRP A 302 -7.56 14.52 41.51
C TRP A 302 -7.21 14.01 42.91
N SER A 303 -6.78 14.92 43.79
CA SER A 303 -6.59 14.66 45.21
C SER A 303 -7.90 14.94 45.90
N ARG A 304 -8.33 14.05 46.81
CA ARG A 304 -9.51 14.31 47.62
C ARG A 304 -9.24 15.51 48.53
N LEU A 305 -10.21 16.42 48.56
CA LEU A 305 -10.14 17.70 49.26
C LEU A 305 -10.00 17.52 50.79
N ASP A 306 -10.53 16.42 51.32
CA ASP A 306 -10.43 16.03 52.74
C ASP A 306 -8.96 15.95 53.21
N ARG A 307 -8.11 15.23 52.50
CA ARG A 307 -6.69 15.08 52.87
C ARG A 307 -5.87 16.34 52.70
N ALA A 308 -6.24 17.20 51.74
CA ALA A 308 -5.57 18.48 51.55
C ALA A 308 -5.92 19.44 52.69
N LEU A 309 -7.17 19.43 53.14
CA LEU A 309 -7.62 20.21 54.29
C LEU A 309 -6.98 19.72 55.59
N ASP A 310 -6.89 18.41 55.81
CA ASP A 310 -6.21 17.85 56.99
C ASP A 310 -4.72 18.21 57.03
N ALA A 311 -4.03 18.15 55.88
CA ALA A 311 -2.61 18.51 55.80
C ALA A 311 -2.35 19.99 56.10
N VAL A 312 -3.21 20.89 55.60
CA VAL A 312 -3.10 22.33 55.89
C VAL A 312 -3.47 22.63 57.34
N ALA A 313 -4.48 21.94 57.89
CA ALA A 313 -4.86 22.08 59.30
C ALA A 313 -3.73 21.65 60.25
N ASP A 314 -3.05 20.54 59.95
CA ASP A 314 -1.88 20.07 60.70
C ASP A 314 -0.70 21.05 60.60
N GLU A 315 -0.45 21.63 59.43
CA GLU A 315 0.64 22.59 59.23
C GLU A 315 0.41 23.90 60.01
N PHE A 316 -0.84 24.40 60.04
CA PHE A 316 -1.20 25.56 60.85
C PHE A 316 -1.22 25.26 62.35
N ALA A 317 -1.63 24.06 62.76
CA ALA A 317 -1.55 23.64 64.16
C ALA A 317 -0.10 23.64 64.67
N HIS A 318 0.85 23.19 63.84
CA HIS A 318 2.28 23.23 64.17
C HIS A 318 2.88 24.64 64.23
N MET A 319 2.36 25.61 63.47
CA MET A 319 2.80 27.01 63.59
C MET A 319 2.28 27.70 64.85
N LEU A 320 1.06 27.35 65.29
CA LEU A 320 0.48 27.87 66.53
C LEU A 320 1.22 27.34 67.76
N ASP A 321 1.68 26.09 67.72
CA ASP A 321 2.42 25.47 68.82
C ASP A 321 3.85 26.07 68.99
N ARG A 322 4.46 26.55 67.90
CA ARG A 322 5.78 27.24 67.95
C ARG A 322 5.72 28.68 68.48
N GLN A 323 4.56 29.32 68.55
CA GLN A 323 4.42 30.66 69.13
C GLN A 323 4.19 30.67 70.65
N GLN A 324 4.11 29.50 71.29
CA GLN A 324 3.88 29.38 72.73
C GLN A 324 5.12 28.96 73.56
N VAL A 325 6.33 29.03 72.99
CA VAL A 325 7.61 28.87 73.72
C VAL A 325 8.45 30.14 73.58
#